data_AF-A0A4V5PT11-F1
#
_entry.id   AF-A0A4V5PT11-F1
#
_cell.length_a   1.000
_cell.length_b   1.000
_cell.length_c   1.000
_cell.angle_alpha   90.00
_cell.angle_beta   90.00
_cell.angle_gamma   90.00
#
_symmetry.space_group_name_H-M   'P 1'
#
loop_
_entity.id
_entity.type
_entity.pdbx_description
1 polymer ?
#
loop_
_entity_poly.entity_id
_entity_poly.type
_entity_poly.pdbx_seq_one_letter_code
_entity_poly.pdbx_strand_id
1 'polypeptide(L)'
;MDVETVRGWLERLDYEVKDEGPKTLRVFPRRPGNESLPPYFIQCSEHWLMLSLLPVLSSRIQPSPELPRRLLLLNRDMRIAKFAQGNQGEVVLCAELPTESLDFPEFADATERLVKYFHHYHDYLASP
;
A
#
# COMPACT_ATOMS: atom_id res chain seq x y z
N MET A 1 0.44 -12.51 -14.33
CA MET A 1 1.66 -11.67 -14.31
C MET A 1 2.68 -12.28 -13.36
N ASP A 2 3.96 -12.27 -13.70
CA ASP A 2 5.03 -12.83 -12.88
C ASP A 2 5.73 -11.76 -12.01
N VAL A 3 6.45 -12.22 -10.99
CA VAL A 3 7.13 -11.36 -10.01
C VAL A 3 8.26 -10.55 -10.64
N GLU A 4 8.95 -11.06 -11.65
CA GLU A 4 10.08 -10.37 -12.29
C GLU A 4 9.60 -9.18 -13.13
N THR A 5 8.46 -9.32 -13.80
CA THR A 5 7.80 -8.17 -14.46
C THR A 5 7.50 -7.05 -13.45
N VAL A 6 6.91 -7.39 -12.30
CA VAL A 6 6.58 -6.43 -11.24
C VAL A 6 7.85 -5.80 -10.64
N ARG A 7 8.90 -6.59 -10.44
CA ARG A 7 10.22 -6.11 -9.98
C ARG A 7 10.76 -5.05 -10.94
N GLY A 8 10.80 -5.35 -12.24
CA GLY A 8 11.27 -4.40 -13.25
C GLY A 8 10.45 -3.11 -13.30
N TRP A 9 9.14 -3.19 -13.07
CA TRP A 9 8.29 -2.00 -12.96
C TRP A 9 8.59 -1.17 -11.71
N LEU A 10 8.80 -1.81 -10.55
CA LEU A 10 9.18 -1.11 -9.31
C LEU A 10 10.54 -0.43 -9.43
N GLU A 11 11.52 -1.09 -10.03
CA GLU A 11 12.84 -0.50 -10.29
C GLU A 11 12.75 0.70 -11.24
N ARG A 12 11.89 0.61 -12.27
CA ARG A 12 11.58 1.73 -13.16
C ARG A 12 10.94 2.92 -12.43
N LEU A 13 10.24 2.67 -11.32
CA LEU A 13 9.66 3.68 -10.43
C LEU A 13 10.62 4.16 -9.33
N ASP A 14 11.92 3.85 -9.41
CA ASP A 14 12.96 4.22 -8.44
C ASP A 14 12.76 3.59 -7.04
N TYR A 15 12.17 2.40 -6.99
CA TYR A 15 12.12 1.56 -5.79
C TYR A 15 13.27 0.54 -5.74
N GLU A 16 13.74 0.23 -4.54
CA GLU A 16 14.50 -0.96 -4.21
C GLU A 16 13.52 -2.04 -3.76
N VAL A 17 13.83 -3.29 -4.08
CA VAL A 17 12.95 -4.44 -3.86
C VAL A 17 13.74 -5.60 -3.26
N LYS A 18 13.15 -6.24 -2.26
CA LYS A 18 13.68 -7.45 -1.63
C LYS A 18 12.64 -8.55 -1.66
N ASP A 19 13.10 -9.78 -1.81
CA ASP A 19 12.20 -10.94 -1.78
C ASP A 19 11.86 -11.27 -0.32
N GLU A 20 10.57 -11.26 -0.01
CA GLU A 20 10.05 -11.69 1.30
C GLU A 20 9.43 -13.11 1.21
N GLY A 21 9.23 -13.60 -0.01
CA GLY A 21 8.75 -14.96 -0.29
C GLY A 21 8.61 -15.22 -1.79
N PRO A 22 8.20 -16.44 -2.20
CA PRO A 22 8.20 -16.83 -3.61
C PRO A 22 7.36 -15.95 -4.55
N LYS A 23 6.33 -15.28 -4.01
CA LYS A 23 5.46 -14.37 -4.74
C LYS A 23 5.25 -13.02 -4.04
N THR A 24 6.14 -12.68 -3.12
CA THR A 24 6.00 -11.48 -2.28
C THR A 24 7.27 -10.65 -2.34
N LEU A 25 7.12 -9.40 -2.75
CA LEU A 25 8.18 -8.39 -2.75
C LEU A 25 7.95 -7.41 -1.61
N ARG A 26 9.04 -7.02 -0.94
CA ARG A 26 9.09 -5.88 -0.04
C ARG A 26 9.72 -4.70 -0.75
N VAL A 27 9.07 -3.55 -0.68
CA VAL A 27 9.37 -2.36 -1.48
C VAL A 27 9.93 -1.25 -0.58
N PHE A 28 11.01 -0.61 -1.04
CA PHE A 28 11.69 0.48 -0.34
C PHE A 28 11.90 1.65 -1.30
N PRO A 29 11.49 2.88 -0.95
CA PRO A 29 11.85 4.04 -1.77
C PRO A 29 13.37 4.24 -1.75
N ARG A 30 14.02 4.33 -2.93
CA ARG A 30 15.49 4.54 -2.99
C ARG A 30 15.91 5.91 -2.49
N ARG A 31 15.04 6.90 -2.63
CA ARG A 31 15.23 8.25 -2.09
C ARG A 31 14.40 8.38 -0.83
N PRO A 32 15.02 8.64 0.34
CA PRO A 32 14.25 8.96 1.53
C PRO A 32 13.47 10.25 1.29
N GLY A 33 12.14 10.17 1.36
CA GLY A 33 11.29 11.34 1.53
C GLY A 33 11.39 11.86 2.98
N ASN A 34 10.77 13.01 3.26
CA ASN A 34 10.74 13.58 4.62
C ASN A 34 9.98 12.69 5.62
N GLU A 35 9.10 11.81 5.14
CA GLU A 35 8.34 10.87 5.97
C GLU A 35 8.64 9.43 5.55
N SER A 36 8.93 8.58 6.54
CA SER A 36 9.11 7.14 6.29
C SER A 36 7.76 6.51 5.97
N LEU A 37 7.72 5.77 4.87
CA LEU A 37 6.61 4.86 4.61
C LEU A 37 6.61 3.71 5.63
N PRO A 38 5.42 3.19 5.98
CA PRO A 38 5.31 1.91 6.66
C PRO A 38 5.80 0.79 5.71
N PRO A 39 6.00 -0.44 6.22
CA PRO A 39 6.33 -1.58 5.37
C PRO A 39 5.37 -1.67 4.17
N TYR A 40 5.95 -1.64 2.98
CA TYR A 40 5.24 -1.73 1.70
C TYR A 40 5.52 -3.09 1.07
N PHE A 41 4.47 -3.84 0.80
CA PHE A 41 4.54 -5.16 0.17
C PHE A 41 3.75 -5.21 -1.12
N ILE A 42 4.22 -6.04 -2.05
CA ILE A 42 3.49 -6.42 -3.25
C ILE A 42 3.44 -7.95 -3.34
N GLN A 43 2.24 -8.50 -3.46
CA GLN A 43 2.01 -9.94 -3.57
C GLN A 43 1.41 -10.27 -4.94
N CYS A 44 2.06 -11.18 -5.66
CA CYS A 44 1.60 -11.69 -6.93
C CYS A 44 0.76 -12.95 -6.72
N SER A 45 -0.45 -12.98 -7.24
CA SER A 45 -1.27 -14.19 -7.34
C SER A 45 -1.57 -14.51 -8.80
N GLU A 46 -2.38 -15.54 -9.06
CA GLU A 46 -2.73 -15.94 -10.41
C GLU A 46 -3.45 -14.81 -11.18
N HIS A 47 -4.46 -14.22 -10.56
CA HIS A 47 -5.34 -13.22 -11.20
C HIS A 47 -5.22 -11.82 -10.60
N TRP A 48 -4.50 -11.65 -9.50
CA TRP A 48 -4.44 -10.38 -8.77
C TRP A 48 -3.01 -10.03 -8.34
N LEU A 49 -2.71 -8.74 -8.41
CA LEU A 49 -1.57 -8.12 -7.77
C LEU A 49 -2.08 -7.30 -6.57
N MET A 50 -1.63 -7.66 -5.37
CA MET A 50 -2.00 -6.97 -4.14
C MET A 50 -0.86 -6.03 -3.73
N LEU A 51 -1.16 -4.75 -3.54
CA LEU A 51 -0.25 -3.73 -3.01
C LEU A 51 -0.72 -3.37 -1.61
N SER A 52 0.17 -3.37 -0.61
CA SER A 52 -0.22 -3.16 0.80
C SER A 52 0.80 -2.36 1.60
N LEU A 53 0.35 -1.30 2.27
CA LEU A 53 1.07 -0.57 3.31
C LEU A 53 0.51 -0.96 4.68
N LEU A 54 1.35 -1.55 5.54
CA LEU A 54 0.95 -1.98 6.88
C LEU A 54 2.10 -2.09 7.90
N PRO A 55 1.86 -1.73 9.17
CA PRO A 55 0.65 -1.06 9.66
C PRO A 55 0.66 0.43 9.28
N VAL A 56 -0.51 0.98 8.88
CA VAL A 56 -0.66 2.42 8.56
C VAL A 56 -0.47 3.29 9.81
N LEU A 57 -0.97 2.83 10.95
CA LEU A 57 -0.81 3.50 12.24
C LEU A 57 0.28 2.80 13.05
N SER A 58 1.16 3.59 13.65
CA SER A 58 2.14 3.07 14.60
C SER A 58 1.44 2.42 15.80
N SER A 59 1.98 1.30 16.30
CA SER A 59 1.50 0.64 17.52
C SER A 59 1.60 1.53 18.77
N ARG A 60 2.30 2.66 18.70
CA ARG A 60 2.39 3.67 19.78
C ARG A 60 1.20 4.62 19.81
N ILE A 61 0.40 4.68 18.74
CA ILE A 61 -0.75 5.56 18.64
C ILE A 61 -1.97 4.79 19.14
N GLN A 62 -2.66 5.32 20.15
CA GLN A 62 -3.96 4.78 20.53
C GLN A 62 -5.00 5.26 19.52
N PRO A 63 -5.64 4.34 18.79
CA PRO A 63 -6.62 4.73 17.78
C PRO A 63 -7.84 5.36 18.43
N SER A 64 -8.32 6.45 17.83
CA SER A 64 -9.58 7.09 18.21
C SER A 64 -10.74 6.08 18.14
N PRO A 65 -11.73 6.12 19.06
CA PRO A 65 -12.96 5.33 18.93
C PRO A 65 -13.70 5.58 17.61
N GLU A 66 -13.50 6.76 17.01
CA GLU A 66 -14.08 7.13 15.71
C GLU A 66 -13.32 6.56 14.51
N LEU A 67 -12.16 5.93 14.72
CA LEU A 67 -11.29 5.46 13.64
C LEU A 67 -12.04 4.59 12.60
N PRO A 68 -12.86 3.59 12.97
CA PRO A 68 -13.58 2.78 11.99
C PRO A 68 -14.47 3.63 11.06
N ARG A 69 -15.16 4.63 11.63
CA ARG A 69 -15.99 5.56 10.87
C ARG A 69 -15.15 6.44 9.95
N ARG A 70 -14.01 6.97 10.44
CA ARG A 70 -13.06 7.75 9.64
C ARG A 70 -12.56 6.94 8.44
N LEU A 71 -12.13 5.69 8.66
CA LEU A 71 -11.65 4.80 7.59
C LEU A 71 -12.72 4.56 6.50
N LEU A 72 -13.97 4.31 6.90
CA LEU A 72 -15.08 4.13 5.96
C LEU A 72 -15.40 5.38 5.14
N LEU A 73 -15.34 6.57 5.77
CA LEU A 73 -15.52 7.84 5.06
C LEU A 73 -14.43 8.04 4.01
N LEU A 74 -13.15 7.84 4.38
CA LEU A 74 -12.03 7.95 3.44
C LEU A 74 -12.13 6.92 2.31
N ASN A 75 -12.55 5.69 2.62
CA ASN A 75 -12.75 4.64 1.62
C ASN A 75 -13.76 5.02 0.54
N ARG A 76 -14.79 5.78 0.90
CA ARG A 76 -15.79 6.29 -0.04
C ARG A 76 -15.20 7.32 -1.01
N ASP A 77 -14.23 8.11 -0.57
CA ASP A 77 -13.63 9.17 -1.38
C ASP A 77 -12.45 8.66 -2.22
N MET A 78 -11.78 7.58 -1.78
CA MET A 78 -10.71 6.93 -2.54
C MET A 78 -11.26 6.09 -3.70
N ARG A 79 -10.50 5.97 -4.79
CA ARG A 79 -10.89 5.14 -5.96
C ARG A 79 -10.09 3.85 -6.09
N ILE A 80 -8.77 3.90 -5.89
CA ILE A 80 -7.86 2.78 -6.19
C ILE A 80 -7.57 1.92 -4.95
N ALA A 81 -7.26 2.57 -3.83
CA ALA A 81 -6.92 1.90 -2.59
C ALA A 81 -8.07 1.96 -1.59
N LYS A 82 -8.03 1.06 -0.62
CA LYS A 82 -8.95 0.97 0.51
C LYS A 82 -8.19 0.67 1.79
N PHE A 83 -8.65 1.28 2.87
CA PHE A 83 -8.33 0.83 4.21
C PHE A 83 -9.07 -0.47 4.52
N ALA A 84 -8.34 -1.41 5.10
CA ALA A 84 -8.82 -2.68 5.61
C ALA A 84 -8.24 -2.92 7.01
N GLN A 85 -8.78 -3.93 7.70
CA GLN A 85 -8.23 -4.42 8.95
C GLN A 85 -7.48 -5.72 8.68
N GLY A 86 -6.22 -5.78 9.10
CA GLY A 86 -5.40 -6.98 9.06
C GLY A 86 -5.73 -7.95 10.19
N ASN A 87 -5.10 -9.12 10.16
CA ASN A 87 -5.40 -10.21 11.09
C ASN A 87 -5.03 -9.90 12.55
N GLN A 88 -4.15 -8.93 12.79
CA GLN A 88 -3.75 -8.50 14.14
C GLN A 88 -4.49 -7.22 14.56
N GLY A 89 -5.53 -6.83 13.82
CA GLY A 89 -6.32 -5.63 14.08
C GLY A 89 -5.66 -4.35 13.57
N GLU A 90 -4.51 -4.45 12.91
CA GLU A 90 -3.79 -3.34 12.32
C GLU A 90 -4.53 -2.75 11.12
N VAL A 91 -4.41 -1.44 10.92
CA VAL A 91 -4.93 -0.78 9.71
C VAL A 91 -3.97 -1.05 8.56
N VAL A 92 -4.51 -1.57 7.47
CA VAL A 92 -3.82 -1.81 6.20
C VAL A 92 -4.39 -0.86 5.17
N LEU A 93 -3.54 -0.23 4.36
CA LEU A 93 -3.97 0.46 3.15
C LEU A 93 -3.55 -0.39 1.95
N CYS A 94 -4.50 -0.92 1.19
CA CYS A 94 -4.22 -1.84 0.10
C CYS A 94 -4.95 -1.48 -1.20
N ALA A 95 -4.42 -1.98 -2.32
CA ALA A 95 -5.03 -1.94 -3.64
C ALA A 95 -4.88 -3.32 -4.32
N GLU A 96 -5.94 -3.74 -5.01
CA GLU A 96 -5.98 -4.97 -5.79
C GLU A 96 -6.06 -4.62 -7.27
N LEU A 97 -5.11 -5.12 -8.05
CA LEU A 97 -5.07 -4.90 -9.50
C LEU A 97 -5.25 -6.24 -10.22
N PRO A 98 -6.23 -6.38 -11.13
CA PRO A 98 -6.38 -7.60 -11.90
C PRO A 98 -5.17 -7.77 -12.82
N THR A 99 -4.55 -8.95 -12.85
CA THR A 99 -3.35 -9.18 -13.67
C THR A 99 -3.68 -9.37 -15.16
N GLU A 100 -4.95 -9.59 -15.49
CA GLU A 100 -5.45 -9.70 -16.85
C GLU A 100 -5.47 -8.30 -17.49
N SER A 101 -4.48 -8.03 -18.35
CA SER A 101 -4.28 -6.76 -19.06
C SER A 101 -3.68 -5.60 -18.24
N LEU A 102 -3.20 -5.85 -17.01
CA LEU A 102 -2.50 -4.80 -16.26
C LEU A 102 -1.28 -4.30 -17.02
N ASP A 103 -1.19 -2.99 -17.20
CA ASP A 103 -0.06 -2.33 -17.81
C ASP A 103 0.75 -1.49 -16.81
N PHE A 104 1.92 -1.03 -17.26
CA PHE A 104 2.80 -0.24 -16.42
C PHE A 104 2.17 1.09 -15.95
N PRO A 105 1.52 1.91 -16.81
CA PRO A 105 0.83 3.12 -16.37
C PRO A 105 -0.20 2.89 -15.25
N GLU A 106 -1.04 1.86 -15.35
CA GLU A 106 -2.02 1.52 -14.32
C GLU A 106 -1.34 1.11 -13.00
N PHE A 107 -0.31 0.26 -13.08
CA PHE A 107 0.50 -0.13 -11.93
C PHE A 107 1.20 1.07 -11.26
N ALA A 108 1.72 1.99 -12.07
CA ALA A 108 2.41 3.19 -11.60
C ALA A 108 1.44 4.14 -10.89
N ASP A 109 0.25 4.40 -11.44
CA ASP A 109 -0.78 5.23 -10.80
C ASP A 109 -1.23 4.59 -9.48
N ALA A 110 -1.42 3.28 -9.43
CA ALA A 110 -1.81 2.59 -8.20
C ALA A 110 -0.74 2.71 -7.11
N THR A 111 0.53 2.48 -7.46
CA THR A 111 1.68 2.61 -6.55
C THR A 111 1.80 4.04 -6.01
N GLU A 112 1.72 5.04 -6.90
CA GLU A 112 1.81 6.45 -6.53
C GLU A 112 0.64 6.87 -5.64
N ARG A 113 -0.60 6.47 -5.97
CA ARG A 113 -1.78 6.80 -5.18
C ARG A 113 -1.76 6.17 -3.81
N LEU A 114 -1.28 4.93 -3.67
CA LEU A 114 -1.17 4.27 -2.38
C LEU A 114 -0.32 5.10 -1.41
N VAL A 115 0.84 5.57 -1.88
CA VAL A 115 1.76 6.45 -1.14
C VAL A 115 1.13 7.82 -0.87
N LYS A 116 0.49 8.44 -1.87
CA LYS A 116 -0.21 9.72 -1.70
C LYS A 116 -1.32 9.65 -0.66
N TYR A 117 -2.16 8.60 -0.69
CA TYR A 117 -3.24 8.42 0.28
C TYR A 117 -2.70 8.20 1.69
N PHE A 118 -1.61 7.45 1.84
CA PHE A 118 -0.94 7.31 3.13
C PHE A 118 -0.55 8.69 3.69
N HIS A 119 0.27 9.46 2.97
CA HIS A 119 0.71 10.78 3.45
C HIS A 119 -0.45 11.75 3.68
N HIS A 120 -1.47 11.73 2.80
CA HIS A 120 -2.58 12.67 2.90
C HIS A 120 -3.47 12.43 4.12
N TYR A 121 -3.68 11.17 4.50
CA TYR A 121 -4.62 10.79 5.56
C TYR A 121 -3.97 10.38 6.87
N HIS A 122 -2.65 10.12 6.89
CA HIS A 122 -1.96 9.59 8.07
C HIS A 122 -2.22 10.44 9.33
N ASP A 123 -2.01 11.76 9.26
CA ASP A 123 -2.16 12.65 10.42
C ASP A 123 -3.60 12.73 10.91
N TYR A 124 -4.56 12.71 9.99
CA TYR A 124 -5.99 12.69 10.32
C TYR A 124 -6.39 11.38 11.02
N LEU A 125 -5.82 10.26 10.60
CA LEU A 125 -6.07 8.94 11.21
C LEU A 125 -5.32 8.77 12.54
N ALA A 126 -4.15 9.40 12.68
CA ALA A 126 -3.34 9.41 13.90
C ALA A 126 -3.86 10.38 14.97
N SER A 127 -4.73 11.32 14.59
CA SER A 127 -5.34 12.29 15.50
C SER A 127 -6.30 11.59 16.49
N PRO A 128 -6.28 11.96 17.78
CA PRO A 128 -7.12 11.35 18.81
C PRO A 128 -8.64 11.46 18.53
#